data_AF-A0A349X3U5-F1
#
_entry.id   AF-A0A349X3U5-F1
#
_cell.length_a   1.000
_cell.length_b   1.000
_cell.length_c   1.000
_cell.angle_alpha   90.00
_cell.angle_beta   90.00
_cell.angle_gamma   90.00
#
_symmetry.space_group_name_H-M   'P 1'
#
loop_
_entity.id
_entity.type
_entity.pdbx_description
1 polymer ?
#
loop_
_entity_poly.entity_id
_entity_poly.type
_entity_poly.pdbx_seq_one_letter_code
_entity_poly.pdbx_strand_id
1 'polypeptide(L)' 'MSDQEDFNLAGLDNKELVEQIQDDLYDGLNDEVYEGVEILLDRGIDANDVLGDALVGGMKVVGEDFRDGILFVPEVL' A
#
# COMPACT_ATOMS: atom_id res chain seq x y z
N MET A 1 14.19 -10.21 15.05
CA MET A 1 13.79 -8.81 14.87
C MET A 1 14.49 -8.37 13.62
N SER A 2 13.81 -8.51 12.48
CA SER A 2 14.40 -8.12 11.20
C SER A 2 14.61 -6.61 11.26
N ASP A 3 15.82 -6.15 10.98
CA ASP A 3 16.18 -4.76 10.82
C ASP A 3 15.44 -4.18 9.60
N GLN A 4 14.13 -3.98 9.70
CA GLN A 4 13.40 -3.06 8.83
C GLN A 4 13.82 -1.68 9.31
N GLU A 5 14.73 -1.04 8.55
CA GLU A 5 14.90 0.40 8.67
C GLU A 5 13.50 1.02 8.58
N ASP A 6 13.04 1.70 9.63
CA ASP A 6 11.79 2.46 9.64
C ASP A 6 11.86 3.46 8.48
N PHE A 7 11.34 3.05 7.32
CA PHE A 7 11.36 3.85 6.11
C PHE A 7 10.41 5.02 6.33
N ASN A 8 10.93 6.24 6.18
CA ASN A 8 10.16 7.44 6.51
C ASN A 8 9.13 7.77 5.42
N LEU A 9 7.92 7.20 5.55
CA LEU A 9 6.78 7.45 4.67
C LEU A 9 6.39 8.94 4.60
N ALA A 10 6.49 9.64 5.72
CA ALA A 10 6.16 11.06 5.77
C ALA A 10 7.13 11.94 4.96
N GLY A 11 8.30 11.42 4.61
CA GLY A 11 9.29 12.09 3.75
C GLY A 11 8.94 12.06 2.26
N LEU A 12 8.03 11.19 1.84
CA LEU A 12 7.61 11.04 0.44
C LEU A 12 6.65 12.13 0.00
N ASP A 13 6.66 12.49 -1.28
CA ASP A 13 5.57 13.29 -1.85
C ASP A 13 4.28 12.47 -2.00
N ASN A 14 3.16 13.11 -2.34
CA ASN A 14 1.87 12.41 -2.39
C ASN A 14 1.81 11.29 -3.44
N LYS A 15 2.47 11.48 -4.58
CA LYS A 15 2.48 10.49 -5.65
C LYS A 15 3.34 9.30 -5.25
N GLU A 16 4.53 9.58 -4.72
CA GLU A 16 5.44 8.56 -4.20
C GLU A 16 4.80 7.77 -3.06
N LEU A 17 4.10 8.45 -2.15
CA LEU A 17 3.41 7.80 -1.03
C LEU A 17 2.25 6.91 -1.51
N VAL A 18 1.52 7.31 -2.54
CA VAL A 18 0.49 6.47 -3.16
C VAL A 18 1.12 5.21 -3.78
N GLU A 19 2.22 5.35 -4.51
CA GLU A 19 2.95 4.21 -5.09
C GLU A 19 3.48 3.27 -4.00
N GLN A 20 4.06 3.82 -2.92
CA GLN A 20 4.54 3.04 -1.78
C GLN A 20 3.40 2.25 -1.10
N ILE A 21 2.23 2.87 -0.87
CA ILE A 21 1.07 2.16 -0.29
C ILE A 21 0.63 0.98 -1.18
N GLN A 22 0.72 1.12 -2.50
CA GLN A 22 0.38 0.03 -3.42
C GLN A 22 1.36 -1.13 -3.33
N ASP A 23 2.66 -0.84 -3.20
CA ASP A 23 3.69 -1.86 -2.99
C ASP A 23 3.53 -2.53 -1.62
N ASP A 24 3.27 -1.75 -0.57
CA ASP A 24 3.03 -2.28 0.79
C ASP A 24 1.79 -3.19 0.83
N LEU A 25 0.74 -2.86 0.06
CA LEU A 25 -0.44 -3.72 -0.14
C LEU A 25 -0.08 -5.02 -0.86
N TYR A 26 0.81 -4.97 -1.84
CA TYR A 26 1.29 -6.15 -2.57
C TYR A 26 2.10 -7.08 -1.65
N ASP A 27 2.92 -6.52 -0.78
CA ASP A 27 3.77 -7.26 0.16
C ASP A 27 3.05 -7.67 1.46
N GLY A 28 1.83 -7.16 1.70
CA GLY A 28 1.02 -7.49 2.89
C GLY A 28 1.45 -6.74 4.16
N LEU A 29 2.08 -5.58 4.01
CA LEU A 29 2.59 -4.71 5.07
C LEU A 29 1.46 -3.82 5.64
N ASN A 30 0.63 -4.39 6.52
CA ASN A 30 -0.60 -3.73 6.98
C ASN A 30 -0.36 -2.46 7.81
N ASP A 31 0.69 -2.42 8.62
CA ASP A 31 0.95 -1.29 9.52
C ASP A 31 1.43 -0.07 8.71
N GLU A 32 2.24 -0.32 7.70
CA GLU A 32 2.78 0.65 6.74
C GLU A 32 1.68 1.22 5.84
N VAL A 33 0.78 0.37 5.34
CA VAL A 33 -0.42 0.81 4.60
C VAL A 33 -1.28 1.74 5.44
N TYR A 34 -1.51 1.39 6.72
CA TYR A 34 -2.28 2.22 7.63
C TYR A 34 -1.63 3.58 7.84
N GLU A 35 -0.32 3.60 8.11
CA GLU A 35 0.44 4.84 8.29
C GLU A 35 0.39 5.73 7.04
N GLY A 36 0.62 5.17 5.85
CA GLY A 36 0.58 5.91 4.60
C GLY A 36 -0.80 6.54 4.31
N VAL A 37 -1.87 5.82 4.61
CA VAL A 37 -3.25 6.33 4.49
C VAL A 37 -3.49 7.50 5.43
N GLU A 38 -3.11 7.38 6.71
CA GLU A 38 -3.26 8.45 7.69
C GLU A 38 -2.47 9.70 7.25
N ILE A 39 -1.23 9.53 6.75
CA ILE A 39 -0.43 10.64 6.23
C ILE A 39 -1.14 11.36 5.06
N LEU A 40 -1.71 10.63 4.10
CA LEU A 40 -2.44 11.24 2.98
C LEU A 40 -3.68 12.01 3.45
N LEU A 41 -4.43 11.45 4.39
CA LEU A 41 -5.60 12.11 4.98
C LEU A 41 -5.20 13.37 5.77
N ASP A 42 -4.11 13.31 6.55
CA ASP A 42 -3.56 14.45 7.28
C ASP A 42 -3.06 15.57 6.35
N ARG A 43 -2.59 15.20 5.15
CA ARG A 43 -2.24 16.15 4.07
C ARG A 43 -3.46 16.76 3.38
N GLY A 44 -4.68 16.35 3.77
CA GLY A 44 -5.95 16.87 3.25
C GLY A 44 -6.35 16.28 1.90
N ILE A 45 -5.83 15.12 1.53
CA ILE A 45 -6.30 14.38 0.35
C ILE A 45 -7.70 13.84 0.64
N ASP A 46 -8.58 13.89 -0.35
CA ASP A 46 -9.95 13.40 -0.19
C ASP A 46 -9.95 11.89 0.05
N ALA A 47 -10.79 11.42 0.96
CA ALA A 47 -10.86 10.00 1.30
C ALA A 47 -11.28 9.12 0.11
N ASN A 48 -12.05 9.65 -0.85
CA ASN A 48 -12.37 8.92 -2.07
C ASN A 48 -11.16 8.77 -2.98
N ASP A 49 -10.29 9.79 -3.05
CA ASP A 49 -9.06 9.74 -3.84
C ASP A 49 -8.07 8.76 -3.20
N VAL A 50 -7.91 8.78 -1.87
CA VAL A 50 -7.07 7.78 -1.16
C VAL A 50 -7.60 6.36 -1.38
N LEU A 51 -8.91 6.15 -1.25
CA LEU A 51 -9.54 4.85 -1.49
C LEU A 51 -9.35 4.39 -2.94
N GLY A 52 -9.57 5.28 -3.91
CA GLY A 52 -9.54 4.97 -5.34
C GLY A 52 -8.14 4.73 -5.86
N ASP A 53 -7.25 5.70 -5.64
CA ASP A 53 -5.93 5.74 -6.27
C ASP A 53 -4.93 4.89 -5.49
N ALA A 54 -4.93 4.92 -4.16
CA ALA A 54 -4.00 4.11 -3.36
C ALA A 54 -4.53 2.69 -3.16
N LEU A 55 -5.65 2.54 -2.43
CA LEU A 55 -6.08 1.22 -1.94
C LEU A 55 -6.65 0.32 -3.05
N VAL A 56 -7.63 0.83 -3.81
CA VAL A 56 -8.23 0.08 -4.92
C VAL A 56 -7.24 -0.05 -6.08
N GLY A 57 -6.43 0.98 -6.33
CA GLY A 57 -5.32 0.95 -7.28
C GLY A 57 -4.35 -0.20 -7.02
N GLY A 58 -3.86 -0.31 -5.78
CA GLY A 58 -2.95 -1.39 -5.39
C GLY A 58 -3.60 -2.77 -5.46
N MET A 59 -4.82 -2.91 -4.94
CA MET A 59 -5.53 -4.20 -4.97
C MET A 59 -5.85 -4.68 -6.39
N LYS A 60 -6.00 -3.76 -7.35
CA LYS A 60 -6.15 -4.13 -8.75
C LYS A 60 -4.91 -4.85 -9.29
N VAL A 61 -3.71 -4.37 -8.99
CA VAL A 61 -2.44 -5.00 -9.39
C VAL A 61 -2.31 -6.37 -8.76
N VAL A 62 -2.55 -6.48 -7.45
CA VAL A 62 -2.58 -7.76 -6.72
C VAL A 62 -3.54 -8.76 -7.38
N GLY A 63 -4.73 -8.31 -7.77
CA GLY A 63 -5.73 -9.16 -8.42
C GLY A 63 -5.39 -9.59 -9.85
N GLU A 64 -4.65 -8.77 -10.59
CA GLU A 64 -4.11 -9.10 -11.91
C GLU A 64 -3.00 -10.16 -11.78
N ASP A 65 -2.04 -9.94 -10.88
CA ASP A 65 -0.92 -10.85 -10.67
C ASP A 65 -1.35 -12.18 -10.03
N PHE A 66 -2.37 -12.18 -9.17
CA PHE A 66 -2.99 -13.41 -8.67
C PHE A 66 -3.67 -14.20 -9.78
N ARG A 67 -4.37 -13.53 -10.70
CA ARG A 67 -5.02 -14.17 -11.85
C ARG A 67 -4.01 -14.79 -12.80
N ASP A 68 -2.88 -14.11 -13.00
CA ASP A 68 -1.82 -14.54 -13.91
C ASP A 68 -0.90 -15.60 -13.28
N GLY A 69 -1.12 -15.96 -12.01
CA GLY A 69 -0.35 -16.97 -11.28
C GLY A 69 1.06 -16.51 -10.91
N ILE A 70 1.25 -15.20 -10.77
CA ILE A 70 2.48 -14.57 -10.25
C ILE A 70 2.42 -14.54 -8.73
N LEU A 71 1.29 -14.09 -8.18
CA LEU A 71 0.98 -14.08 -6.75
C LEU A 71 0.16 -15.32 -6.37
N PHE A 72 0.44 -15.87 -5.19
CA PHE A 72 -0.32 -16.98 -4.62
C PHE A 72 -0.69 -16.63 -3.19
N VAL A 73 -1.93 -16.94 -2.81
CA VAL A 73 -2.32 -16.88 -1.40
C VAL A 73 -1.52 -17.97 -0.68
N PRO A 74 -0.71 -17.64 0.36
CA PRO A 74 -0.08 -18.66 1.16
C PRO A 74 -1.16 -19.58 1.72
N GLU A 75 -1.01 -20.89 1.60
CA GLU A 75 -1.88 -21.83 2.31
C GLU A 75 -1.66 -21.62 3.82
N VAL A 76 -2.49 -20.79 4.44
CA VAL A 76 -2.62 -20.71 5.90
C VAL A 76 -3.99 -21.32 6.26
N LEU A 77 -4.08 -22.64 6.13
CA LEU A 77 -5.08 -23.46 6.81
C LEU A 77 -4.47 -24.03 8.10
#